data_AF-A0A951J8S0-F1
#
_entry.id   AF-A0A951J8S0-F1
#
_cell.length_a   1.000
_cell.length_b   1.000
_cell.length_c   1.000
_cell.angle_alpha   90.00
_cell.angle_beta   90.00
_cell.angle_gamma   90.00
#
_symmetry.space_group_name_H-M   'P 1'
#
loop_
_entity.id
_entity.type
_entity.pdbx_description
1 polymer ?
#
loop_
_entity_poly.entity_id
_entity_poly.type
_entity_poly.pdbx_seq_one_letter_code
_entity_poly.pdbx_strand_id
1 'polypeptide(L)'
;MKKILLFSILFALVLGGCSSDDSTPPVPPKPILKQLELITAHTTVKVNDKVTFTVLEDGTAINDADIFSNDVKIAYEHTFTTAGEYQIIAKKANAADSKIITIVVVEHSLVLSANVSTSNINATVTFKVTKDGETVTDAEIFANDVKIDYTHAFTVAGEYSVIAKKANHTDSNILIIKVKDDQVPPGGDSKYLGKWTPTTITATISGFPVPGGNLVYPHKAGCDQDTIELKVGYMAEFILHEDNCTATTATGPWSEDGEILTMPIFGVPVEGKVKLITANTLIVEIDVNRYSNLVEQIDSELAGMILPGMKADIKFVK
;
A
#
# COMPACT_ATOMS: atom_id res chain seq x y z
N MET A 1 14.34 16.40 -8.36
CA MET A 1 15.48 17.23 -7.93
C MET A 1 15.23 18.66 -8.38
N LYS A 2 15.01 19.58 -7.44
CA LYS A 2 14.65 20.98 -7.71
C LYS A 2 15.91 21.79 -8.02
N LYS A 3 15.96 22.48 -9.15
CA LYS A 3 16.96 23.53 -9.44
C LYS A 3 16.25 24.88 -9.42
N ILE A 4 16.48 25.62 -8.34
CA ILE A 4 16.06 27.02 -8.16
C ILE A 4 17.15 27.86 -8.82
N LEU A 5 16.78 28.57 -9.90
CA LEU A 5 17.69 29.48 -10.60
C LEU A 5 17.36 30.91 -10.15
N LEU A 6 18.25 31.40 -9.30
CA LEU A 6 18.28 32.73 -8.69
C LEU A 6 18.85 33.71 -9.73
N PHE A 7 18.05 34.63 -10.27
CA PHE A 7 18.58 35.71 -11.12
C PHE A 7 18.67 37.01 -10.31
N SER A 8 19.91 37.46 -10.14
CA SER A 8 20.29 38.69 -9.43
C SER A 8 19.94 39.94 -10.25
N ILE A 9 19.31 40.89 -9.56
CA ILE A 9 19.07 42.26 -10.00
C ILE A 9 20.38 43.04 -9.88
N LEU A 10 20.89 43.58 -10.99
CA LEU A 10 21.99 44.55 -10.99
C LEU A 10 21.46 45.91 -11.42
N PHE A 11 21.39 46.82 -10.45
CA PHE A 11 20.97 48.21 -10.57
C PHE A 11 22.18 49.04 -10.98
N ALA A 12 22.21 49.57 -12.20
CA ALA A 12 23.22 50.53 -12.64
C ALA A 12 22.56 51.92 -12.73
N LEU A 13 22.80 52.73 -11.69
CA LEU A 13 22.51 54.16 -11.66
C LEU A 13 23.55 54.87 -12.54
N VAL A 14 23.11 55.52 -13.62
CA VAL A 14 23.95 56.48 -14.34
C VAL A 14 23.24 57.83 -14.29
N LEU A 15 23.80 58.73 -13.47
CA LEU A 15 23.49 60.15 -13.50
C LEU A 15 24.35 60.81 -14.57
N GLY A 16 23.72 61.51 -15.50
CA GLY A 16 24.38 62.39 -16.47
C GLY A 16 23.38 63.42 -16.97
N GLY A 17 23.53 64.66 -16.51
CA GLY A 17 22.78 65.81 -16.99
C GLY A 17 23.53 66.59 -18.07
N CYS A 18 22.79 67.08 -19.06
CA CYS A 18 23.08 68.20 -19.98
C CYS A 18 21.69 68.73 -20.37
N SER A 19 21.26 69.95 -20.01
CA SER A 19 21.68 71.30 -20.44
C SER A 19 21.26 71.67 -21.87
N SER A 20 20.49 72.77 -21.96
CA SER A 20 20.09 73.61 -23.12
C SER A 20 19.15 73.00 -24.17
N ASP A 21 17.87 73.39 -24.24
CA ASP A 21 17.28 74.59 -24.87
C ASP A 21 17.04 74.44 -26.38
N ASP A 22 15.92 75.02 -26.82
CA ASP A 22 15.39 75.22 -28.19
C ASP A 22 14.54 74.14 -28.91
N SER A 23 13.23 74.45 -28.96
CA SER A 23 12.35 74.36 -30.14
C SER A 23 12.13 72.97 -30.78
N THR A 24 11.44 72.06 -30.06
CA THR A 24 10.87 70.86 -30.69
C THR A 24 9.58 71.20 -31.45
N PRO A 25 9.46 70.85 -32.74
CA PRO A 25 8.19 70.96 -33.45
C PRO A 25 7.10 70.13 -32.75
N PRO A 26 5.81 70.48 -32.87
CA PRO A 26 4.73 69.75 -32.21
C PRO A 26 4.82 68.27 -32.57
N VAL A 27 5.09 67.44 -31.56
CA VAL A 27 5.15 65.99 -31.71
C VAL A 27 3.78 65.57 -32.27
N PRO A 28 3.71 64.96 -33.46
CA PRO A 28 2.44 64.49 -34.00
C PRO A 28 1.79 63.54 -32.98
N PRO A 29 0.48 63.62 -32.74
CA PRO A 29 -0.18 62.78 -31.76
C PRO A 29 0.13 61.32 -32.06
N LYS A 30 0.74 60.63 -31.09
CA LYS A 30 1.06 59.21 -31.20
C LYS A 30 -0.23 58.48 -31.58
N PRO A 31 -0.26 57.68 -32.66
CA PRO A 31 -1.45 56.93 -33.03
C PRO A 31 -1.89 56.10 -31.83
N ILE A 32 -3.15 56.28 -31.40
CA ILE A 32 -3.76 55.39 -30.41
C ILE A 32 -3.97 54.07 -31.14
N LEU A 33 -3.07 53.12 -30.90
CA LEU A 33 -3.22 51.76 -31.41
C LEU A 33 -4.41 51.13 -30.70
N LYS A 34 -5.26 50.46 -31.48
CA LYS A 34 -6.33 49.64 -30.92
C LYS A 34 -5.73 48.49 -30.12
N GLN A 35 -6.40 48.09 -29.03
CA GLN A 35 -5.90 47.02 -28.16
C GLN A 35 -6.53 45.69 -28.56
N LEU A 36 -5.69 44.67 -28.80
CA LEU A 36 -6.17 43.31 -28.99
C LEU A 36 -6.44 42.62 -27.64
N GLU A 37 -7.46 41.77 -27.62
CA GLU A 37 -7.73 40.84 -26.55
C GLU A 37 -7.82 39.42 -27.13
N LEU A 38 -6.98 38.52 -26.62
CA LEU A 38 -7.04 37.10 -26.95
C LEU A 38 -7.84 36.41 -25.84
N ILE A 39 -8.79 35.56 -26.19
CA ILE A 39 -9.57 34.76 -25.23
C ILE A 39 -9.66 33.31 -25.68
N THR A 40 -9.85 32.42 -24.72
CA THR A 40 -10.16 31.00 -24.94
C THR A 40 -11.00 30.47 -23.78
N ALA A 41 -11.73 29.37 -24.01
CA ALA A 41 -12.58 28.76 -22.99
C ALA A 41 -11.78 28.08 -21.86
N HIS A 42 -10.59 27.55 -22.17
CA HIS A 42 -9.80 26.76 -21.23
C HIS A 42 -8.32 27.12 -21.32
N THR A 43 -7.69 27.36 -20.17
CA THR A 43 -6.24 27.57 -20.04
C THR A 43 -5.50 26.33 -19.56
N THR A 44 -6.22 25.24 -19.28
CA THR A 44 -5.67 23.91 -19.01
C THR A 44 -6.40 22.90 -19.88
N VAL A 45 -5.65 22.18 -20.70
CA VAL A 45 -6.18 21.21 -21.68
C VAL A 45 -5.32 19.95 -21.67
N LYS A 46 -5.82 18.85 -22.24
CA LYS A 46 -5.03 17.63 -22.37
C LYS A 46 -4.34 17.58 -23.73
N VAL A 47 -3.26 16.82 -23.81
CA VAL A 47 -2.57 16.54 -25.08
C VAL A 47 -3.57 16.00 -26.11
N ASN A 48 -3.55 16.56 -27.32
CA ASN A 48 -4.47 16.31 -28.43
C ASN A 48 -5.88 16.91 -28.29
N ASP A 49 -6.20 17.62 -27.22
CA ASP A 49 -7.41 18.43 -27.17
C ASP A 49 -7.31 19.60 -28.16
N LYS A 50 -8.43 19.93 -28.79
CA LYS A 50 -8.54 21.11 -29.65
C LYS A 50 -8.82 22.34 -28.78
N VAL A 51 -8.03 23.38 -28.96
CA VAL A 51 -8.20 24.69 -28.34
C VAL A 51 -8.66 25.68 -29.39
N THR A 52 -9.78 26.35 -29.12
CA THR A 52 -10.29 27.45 -29.95
C THR A 52 -9.95 28.77 -29.29
N PHE A 53 -9.38 29.67 -30.08
CA PHE A 53 -9.05 31.04 -29.71
C PHE A 53 -10.00 32.02 -30.40
N THR A 54 -10.31 33.11 -29.72
CA THR A 54 -11.01 34.26 -30.29
C THR A 54 -10.16 35.50 -30.05
N VAL A 55 -10.00 36.34 -31.07
CA VAL A 55 -9.32 37.63 -30.95
C VAL A 55 -10.36 38.74 -31.08
N LEU A 56 -10.36 39.66 -30.12
CA LEU A 56 -11.20 40.85 -30.12
C LEU A 56 -10.33 42.09 -30.38
N GLU A 57 -10.86 43.05 -31.13
CA GLU A 57 -10.33 44.40 -31.30
C GLU A 57 -11.39 45.38 -30.79
N ASP A 58 -11.08 46.12 -29.73
CA ASP A 58 -12.02 47.01 -29.03
C ASP A 58 -13.37 46.33 -28.70
N GLY A 59 -13.32 45.06 -28.31
CA GLY A 59 -14.49 44.24 -27.92
C GLY A 59 -15.23 43.56 -29.08
N THR A 60 -14.81 43.74 -30.32
CA THR A 60 -15.42 43.09 -31.50
C THR A 60 -14.54 41.95 -32.00
N ALA A 61 -15.11 40.77 -32.25
CA ALA A 61 -14.38 39.64 -32.77
C ALA A 61 -13.85 39.88 -34.19
N ILE A 62 -12.58 39.53 -34.41
CA ILE A 62 -11.88 39.67 -35.68
C ILE A 62 -11.19 38.36 -36.08
N ASN A 63 -10.97 38.16 -37.37
CA ASN A 63 -10.36 36.95 -37.95
C ASN A 63 -9.09 37.25 -38.78
N ASP A 64 -8.62 38.50 -38.76
CA ASP A 64 -7.48 39.00 -39.51
C ASP A 64 -6.24 39.23 -38.62
N ALA A 65 -6.26 38.77 -37.38
CA ALA A 65 -5.10 38.75 -36.48
C ALA A 65 -4.36 37.41 -36.57
N ASP A 66 -3.04 37.46 -36.37
CA ASP A 66 -2.21 36.26 -36.29
C ASP A 66 -2.03 35.83 -34.83
N ILE A 67 -2.14 34.53 -34.56
CA ILE A 67 -1.93 33.96 -33.23
C ILE A 67 -0.60 33.22 -33.21
N PHE A 68 0.19 33.42 -32.16
CA PHE A 68 1.50 32.80 -31.97
C PHE A 68 1.53 32.01 -30.67
N SER A 69 2.14 30.82 -30.70
CA SER A 69 2.48 29.99 -29.56
C SER A 69 4.00 29.89 -29.46
N ASN A 70 4.61 30.44 -28.41
CA ASN A 70 6.08 30.50 -28.26
C ASN A 70 6.78 30.97 -29.56
N ASP A 71 6.29 32.08 -30.13
CA ASP A 71 6.74 32.69 -31.40
C ASP A 71 6.45 31.91 -32.70
N VAL A 72 5.79 30.74 -32.63
CA VAL A 72 5.35 29.99 -33.81
C VAL A 72 3.90 30.34 -34.13
N LYS A 73 3.63 30.77 -35.37
CA LYS A 73 2.26 31.06 -35.83
C LYS A 73 1.40 29.79 -35.79
N ILE A 74 0.21 29.89 -35.19
CA ILE A 74 -0.79 28.83 -35.09
C ILE A 74 -2.13 29.30 -35.66
N ALA A 75 -3.03 28.35 -35.94
CA ALA A 75 -4.40 28.65 -36.34
C ALA A 75 -5.28 29.01 -35.14
N TYR A 76 -6.43 29.64 -35.40
CA TYR A 76 -7.47 29.95 -34.40
C TYR A 76 -8.02 28.68 -33.73
N GLU A 77 -7.99 27.54 -34.41
CA GLU A 77 -8.11 26.23 -33.80
C GLU A 77 -6.76 25.53 -33.81
N HIS A 78 -6.27 25.14 -32.64
CA HIS A 78 -4.96 24.50 -32.50
C HIS A 78 -5.03 23.26 -31.60
N THR A 79 -4.20 22.27 -31.90
CA THR A 79 -4.09 21.04 -31.13
C THR A 79 -2.65 20.89 -30.66
N PHE A 80 -2.44 20.84 -29.35
CA PHE A 80 -1.12 20.65 -28.75
C PHE A 80 -0.82 19.15 -28.64
N THR A 81 0.27 18.69 -29.24
CA THR A 81 0.63 17.26 -29.28
C THR A 81 1.59 16.84 -28.17
N THR A 82 2.11 17.80 -27.41
CA THR A 82 3.07 17.58 -26.32
C THR A 82 2.64 18.32 -25.06
N ALA A 83 2.80 17.69 -23.90
CA ALA A 83 2.54 18.33 -22.61
C ALA A 83 3.57 19.44 -22.35
N GLY A 84 3.14 20.51 -21.68
CA GLY A 84 3.98 21.67 -21.41
C GLY A 84 3.18 22.96 -21.23
N GLU A 85 3.89 24.05 -21.05
CA GLU A 85 3.31 25.40 -20.97
C GLU A 85 3.59 26.17 -22.26
N TYR A 86 2.54 26.79 -22.80
CA TYR A 86 2.60 27.53 -24.06
C TYR A 86 2.12 28.96 -23.85
N GLN A 87 2.96 29.93 -24.21
CA GLN A 87 2.61 31.34 -24.18
C GLN A 87 1.97 31.73 -25.50
N ILE A 88 0.70 32.13 -25.45
CA ILE A 88 -0.11 32.47 -26.62
C ILE A 88 -0.33 33.98 -26.66
N ILE A 89 -0.09 34.57 -27.84
CA ILE A 89 -0.26 36.01 -28.08
C ILE A 89 -0.86 36.25 -29.47
N ALA A 90 -1.77 37.21 -29.58
CA ALA A 90 -2.30 37.68 -30.85
C ALA A 90 -1.61 38.97 -31.29
N LYS A 91 -1.28 39.06 -32.59
CA LYS A 91 -0.60 40.21 -33.21
C LYS A 91 -1.34 40.62 -34.48
N LYS A 92 -1.44 41.93 -34.72
CA LYS A 92 -2.04 42.51 -35.94
C LYS A 92 -1.36 43.83 -36.26
N ALA A 93 -1.15 44.11 -37.55
CA ALA A 93 -0.56 45.38 -37.97
C ALA A 93 -1.44 46.57 -37.54
N ASN A 94 -0.79 47.64 -37.06
CA ASN A 94 -1.46 48.86 -36.55
C ASN A 94 -2.35 48.64 -35.31
N ALA A 95 -2.16 47.54 -34.58
CA ALA A 95 -2.76 47.30 -33.28
C ALA A 95 -1.67 47.00 -32.24
N ALA A 96 -1.98 47.20 -30.96
CA ALA A 96 -1.14 46.70 -29.87
C ALA A 96 -1.39 45.20 -29.69
N ASP A 97 -0.33 44.43 -29.47
CA ASP A 97 -0.41 42.99 -29.20
C ASP A 97 -1.35 42.69 -28.02
N SER A 98 -1.95 41.50 -28.05
CA SER A 98 -2.76 41.05 -26.91
C SER A 98 -1.90 40.83 -25.66
N LYS A 99 -2.55 40.72 -24.51
CA LYS A 99 -1.91 40.09 -23.34
C LYS A 99 -1.56 38.64 -23.67
N ILE A 100 -0.48 38.16 -23.07
CA ILE A 100 -0.09 36.75 -23.16
C ILE A 100 -1.06 35.92 -22.32
N ILE A 101 -1.58 34.83 -22.89
CA ILE A 101 -2.28 33.76 -22.17
C ILE A 101 -1.34 32.56 -22.07
N THR A 102 -1.28 31.92 -20.90
CA THR A 102 -0.57 30.65 -20.74
C THR A 102 -1.56 29.49 -20.85
N ILE A 103 -1.31 28.58 -21.79
CA ILE A 103 -2.03 27.30 -21.90
C ILE A 103 -1.15 26.22 -21.29
N VAL A 104 -1.68 25.52 -20.28
CA VAL A 104 -1.05 24.36 -19.65
C VAL A 104 -1.61 23.10 -20.30
N VAL A 105 -0.76 22.34 -20.96
CA VAL A 105 -1.13 21.08 -21.61
C VAL A 105 -0.64 19.94 -20.74
N VAL A 106 -1.57 19.12 -20.25
CA VAL A 106 -1.26 17.95 -19.41
C VAL A 106 -1.46 16.66 -20.19
N GLU A 107 -0.77 15.59 -19.82
CA GLU A 107 -1.04 14.27 -20.38
C GLU A 107 -2.38 13.72 -19.87
N HIS A 108 -2.93 12.74 -20.58
CA HIS A 108 -4.05 11.97 -20.03
C HIS A 108 -3.53 10.95 -19.01
N SER A 109 -4.19 10.84 -17.87
CA SER A 109 -3.90 9.82 -16.87
C SER A 109 -4.64 8.53 -17.19
N LEU A 110 -3.93 7.41 -17.16
CA LEU A 110 -4.54 6.09 -17.18
C LEU A 110 -5.15 5.77 -15.81
N VAL A 111 -6.16 4.90 -15.80
CA VAL A 111 -6.72 4.32 -14.58
C VAL A 111 -6.69 2.80 -14.72
N LEU A 112 -6.06 2.12 -13.77
CA LEU A 112 -5.96 0.66 -13.72
C LEU A 112 -6.87 0.12 -12.62
N SER A 113 -7.65 -0.90 -12.98
CA SER A 113 -8.50 -1.66 -12.07
C SER A 113 -8.36 -3.17 -12.34
N ALA A 114 -8.75 -3.99 -11.37
CA ALA A 114 -8.83 -5.43 -11.52
C ALA A 114 -10.18 -5.96 -11.04
N ASN A 115 -10.56 -7.16 -11.49
CA ASN A 115 -11.76 -7.86 -11.03
C ASN A 115 -11.70 -8.22 -9.52
N VAL A 116 -10.50 -8.42 -8.98
CA VAL A 116 -10.26 -8.75 -7.57
C VAL A 116 -9.00 -8.04 -7.05
N SER A 117 -8.94 -7.78 -5.75
CA SER A 117 -7.75 -7.29 -5.05
C SER A 117 -6.99 -8.39 -4.30
N THR A 118 -7.60 -9.58 -4.16
CA THR A 118 -6.99 -10.77 -3.57
C THR A 118 -7.34 -11.99 -4.42
N SER A 119 -6.35 -12.83 -4.69
CA SER A 119 -6.48 -14.04 -5.50
C SER A 119 -5.68 -15.19 -4.88
N ASN A 120 -5.94 -16.40 -5.31
CA ASN A 120 -5.11 -17.56 -4.98
C ASN A 120 -4.05 -17.78 -6.05
N ILE A 121 -2.98 -18.51 -5.72
CA ILE A 121 -2.01 -18.98 -6.70
C ILE A 121 -2.75 -19.68 -7.86
N ASN A 122 -2.31 -19.40 -9.08
CA ASN A 122 -2.87 -19.88 -10.35
C ASN A 122 -4.30 -19.42 -10.66
N ALA A 123 -4.98 -18.69 -9.77
CA ALA A 123 -6.26 -18.08 -10.07
C ALA A 123 -6.05 -16.81 -10.91
N THR A 124 -6.92 -16.66 -11.91
CA THR A 124 -6.82 -15.60 -12.92
C THR A 124 -7.30 -14.25 -12.38
N VAL A 125 -6.47 -13.23 -12.57
CA VAL A 125 -6.80 -11.82 -12.34
C VAL A 125 -6.94 -11.14 -13.70
N THR A 126 -8.05 -10.42 -13.89
CA THR A 126 -8.32 -9.65 -15.10
C THR A 126 -8.23 -8.17 -14.80
N PHE A 127 -7.37 -7.48 -15.54
CA PHE A 127 -7.14 -6.05 -15.44
C PHE A 127 -7.93 -5.29 -16.50
N LYS A 128 -8.28 -4.04 -16.17
CA LYS A 128 -8.89 -3.09 -17.10
C LYS A 128 -8.19 -1.75 -16.95
N VAL A 129 -7.72 -1.21 -18.07
CA VAL A 129 -7.15 0.13 -18.18
C VAL A 129 -8.17 1.03 -18.83
N THR A 130 -8.43 2.19 -18.24
CA THR A 130 -9.28 3.23 -18.83
C THR A 130 -8.58 4.58 -18.91
N LYS A 131 -9.08 5.42 -19.80
CA LYS A 131 -8.70 6.82 -19.99
C LYS A 131 -9.99 7.60 -20.12
N ASP A 132 -10.23 8.54 -19.21
CA ASP A 132 -11.45 9.37 -19.22
C ASP A 132 -12.75 8.54 -19.28
N GLY A 133 -12.73 7.35 -18.68
CA GLY A 133 -13.85 6.40 -18.66
C GLY A 133 -13.88 5.39 -19.82
N GLU A 134 -13.13 5.64 -20.89
CA GLU A 134 -13.05 4.75 -22.05
C GLU A 134 -11.96 3.69 -21.90
N THR A 135 -12.21 2.50 -22.43
CA THR A 135 -11.25 1.37 -22.35
C THR A 135 -10.03 1.61 -23.24
N VAL A 136 -8.84 1.33 -22.69
CA VAL A 136 -7.56 1.37 -23.40
C VAL A 136 -7.02 -0.07 -23.51
N THR A 137 -6.84 -0.56 -24.73
CA THR A 137 -6.45 -1.97 -25.01
C THR A 137 -4.98 -2.14 -25.41
N ASP A 138 -4.27 -1.04 -25.66
CA ASP A 138 -2.89 -0.97 -26.13
C ASP A 138 -1.93 -0.43 -25.05
N ALA A 139 -2.36 -0.37 -23.78
CA ALA A 139 -1.49 -0.08 -22.66
C ALA A 139 -0.73 -1.35 -22.24
N GLU A 140 0.49 -1.19 -21.75
CA GLU A 140 1.28 -2.28 -21.19
C GLU A 140 1.07 -2.35 -19.69
N ILE A 141 0.87 -3.54 -19.13
CA ILE A 141 0.69 -3.76 -17.68
C ILE A 141 1.94 -4.40 -17.12
N PHE A 142 2.39 -3.91 -15.98
CA PHE A 142 3.57 -4.40 -15.27
C PHE A 142 3.21 -4.74 -13.83
N ALA A 143 3.62 -5.90 -13.35
CA ALA A 143 3.59 -6.29 -11.94
C ALA A 143 5.02 -6.38 -11.41
N ASN A 144 5.38 -5.54 -10.42
CA ASN A 144 6.75 -5.42 -9.90
C ASN A 144 7.79 -5.27 -11.02
N ASP A 145 7.51 -4.37 -11.98
CA ASP A 145 8.32 -4.09 -13.18
C ASP A 145 8.41 -5.22 -14.22
N VAL A 146 7.71 -6.35 -14.03
CA VAL A 146 7.62 -7.42 -15.01
C VAL A 146 6.34 -7.25 -15.84
N LYS A 147 6.47 -7.22 -17.17
CA LYS A 147 5.33 -7.11 -18.08
C LYS A 147 4.43 -8.34 -17.97
N ILE A 148 3.12 -8.12 -17.87
CA ILE A 148 2.09 -9.16 -17.80
C ILE A 148 0.95 -8.85 -18.78
N ASP A 149 0.14 -9.87 -19.07
CA ASP A 149 -1.07 -9.74 -19.87
C ASP A 149 -2.22 -9.11 -19.06
N TYR A 150 -3.24 -8.61 -19.75
CA TYR A 150 -4.49 -8.12 -19.14
C TYR A 150 -5.24 -9.21 -18.37
N THR A 151 -4.93 -10.48 -18.63
CA THR A 151 -5.43 -11.63 -17.90
C THR A 151 -4.21 -12.43 -17.45
N HIS A 152 -3.95 -12.45 -16.15
CA HIS A 152 -2.72 -13.02 -15.59
C HIS A 152 -3.00 -13.93 -14.40
N ALA A 153 -2.26 -15.02 -14.29
CA ALA A 153 -2.30 -15.92 -13.15
C ALA A 153 -0.94 -15.89 -12.45
N PHE A 154 -0.94 -15.46 -11.19
CA PHE A 154 0.27 -15.40 -10.38
C PHE A 154 0.59 -16.79 -9.83
N THR A 155 1.85 -17.23 -9.97
CA THR A 155 2.28 -18.58 -9.57
C THR A 155 2.96 -18.63 -8.21
N VAL A 156 3.22 -17.46 -7.60
CA VAL A 156 3.89 -17.33 -6.30
C VAL A 156 3.04 -16.42 -5.40
N ALA A 157 2.84 -16.83 -4.15
CA ALA A 157 2.15 -16.00 -3.17
C ALA A 157 2.96 -14.73 -2.84
N GLY A 158 2.25 -13.65 -2.53
CA GLY A 158 2.87 -12.36 -2.24
C GLY A 158 1.99 -11.17 -2.60
N GLU A 159 2.55 -9.97 -2.44
CA GLU A 159 1.90 -8.72 -2.86
C GLU A 159 2.57 -8.20 -4.13
N TYR A 160 1.77 -7.87 -5.13
CA TYR A 160 2.22 -7.37 -6.43
C TYR A 160 1.75 -5.94 -6.63
N SER A 161 2.68 -5.04 -6.88
CA SER A 161 2.43 -3.67 -7.30
C SER A 161 2.24 -3.63 -8.81
N VAL A 162 1.01 -3.38 -9.25
CA VAL A 162 0.61 -3.41 -10.65
C VAL A 162 0.37 -2.00 -11.18
N ILE A 163 0.93 -1.68 -12.34
CA ILE A 163 0.81 -0.38 -13.00
C ILE A 163 0.63 -0.55 -14.51
N ALA A 164 -0.17 0.31 -15.13
CA ALA A 164 -0.32 0.38 -16.58
C ALA A 164 0.43 1.59 -17.13
N LYS A 165 1.14 1.39 -18.25
CA LYS A 165 1.95 2.40 -18.94
C LYS A 165 1.57 2.48 -20.41
N LYS A 166 1.64 3.68 -20.97
CA LYS A 166 1.44 3.92 -22.41
C LYS A 166 2.18 5.20 -22.82
N ALA A 167 2.79 5.21 -24.01
CA ALA A 167 3.47 6.39 -24.50
C ALA A 167 2.55 7.63 -24.56
N ASN A 168 3.08 8.80 -24.22
CA ASN A 168 2.35 10.09 -24.15
C ASN A 168 1.15 10.10 -23.19
N HIS A 169 1.16 9.19 -22.21
CA HIS A 169 0.19 9.15 -21.13
C HIS A 169 0.95 9.11 -19.81
N THR A 170 0.37 9.72 -18.79
CA THR A 170 0.84 9.50 -17.43
C THR A 170 0.44 8.08 -17.02
N ASP A 171 1.37 7.37 -16.38
CA ASP A 171 1.15 6.05 -15.82
C ASP A 171 -0.11 6.00 -14.95
N SER A 172 -0.71 4.81 -14.84
CA SER A 172 -1.91 4.64 -14.02
C SER A 172 -1.64 4.80 -12.52
N ASN A 173 -2.71 4.78 -11.73
CA ASN A 173 -2.61 4.43 -10.32
C ASN A 173 -1.89 3.08 -10.13
N ILE A 174 -1.18 2.95 -9.01
CA ILE A 174 -0.64 1.67 -8.55
C ILE A 174 -1.77 0.86 -7.92
N LEU A 175 -1.92 -0.39 -8.36
CA LEU A 175 -2.90 -1.35 -7.84
C LEU A 175 -2.16 -2.48 -7.12
N ILE A 176 -2.55 -2.78 -5.87
CA ILE A 176 -1.96 -3.89 -5.11
C ILE A 176 -2.82 -5.14 -5.25
N ILE A 177 -2.23 -6.23 -5.73
CA ILE A 177 -2.86 -7.56 -5.78
C ILE A 177 -2.20 -8.46 -4.75
N LYS A 178 -3.00 -9.03 -3.84
CA LYS A 178 -2.54 -10.01 -2.85
C LYS A 178 -2.79 -11.42 -3.36
N VAL A 179 -1.76 -12.24 -3.45
CA VAL A 179 -1.83 -13.62 -3.91
C VAL A 179 -1.57 -14.55 -2.74
N LYS A 180 -2.51 -15.45 -2.46
CA LYS A 180 -2.43 -16.43 -1.37
C LYS A 180 -2.10 -17.81 -1.92
N ASP A 181 -1.30 -18.56 -1.17
CA ASP A 181 -1.13 -19.98 -1.42
C ASP A 181 -2.15 -20.76 -0.59
N ASP A 182 -3.22 -21.22 -1.23
CA ASP A 182 -4.23 -22.08 -0.60
C ASP A 182 -3.85 -23.57 -0.69
N GLN A 183 -2.70 -23.93 -1.30
CA GLN A 183 -2.18 -25.31 -1.35
C GLN A 183 -1.32 -25.66 -0.13
N VAL A 184 -0.82 -24.66 0.63
CA VAL A 184 -0.29 -24.89 1.97
C VAL A 184 -1.49 -24.90 2.91
N PRO A 185 -1.87 -26.05 3.51
CA PRO A 185 -2.95 -26.04 4.48
C PRO A 185 -2.58 -25.09 5.61
N PRO A 186 -3.53 -24.37 6.20
CA PRO A 186 -3.27 -23.48 7.33
C PRO A 186 -2.35 -24.15 8.37
N GLY A 187 -1.19 -23.56 8.65
CA GLY A 187 -0.20 -24.10 9.59
C GLY A 187 0.82 -25.11 9.02
N GLY A 188 0.87 -25.34 7.70
CA GLY A 188 1.80 -26.30 7.05
C GLY A 188 3.29 -26.06 7.29
N ASP A 189 3.70 -24.80 7.45
CA ASP A 189 5.09 -24.42 7.77
C ASP A 189 5.28 -24.05 9.24
N SER A 190 4.31 -24.35 10.11
CA SER A 190 4.37 -23.92 11.50
C SER A 190 5.47 -24.65 12.27
N LYS A 191 6.31 -23.88 12.96
CA LYS A 191 7.37 -24.40 13.84
C LYS A 191 6.82 -25.21 15.03
N TYR A 192 5.52 -25.08 15.32
CA TYR A 192 4.85 -25.80 16.41
C TYR A 192 4.41 -27.21 16.02
N LEU A 193 4.46 -27.57 14.72
CA LEU A 193 4.04 -28.90 14.27
C LEU A 193 4.84 -30.04 14.93
N GLY A 194 4.14 -31.12 15.24
CA GLY A 194 4.71 -32.35 15.79
C GLY A 194 4.01 -32.81 17.05
N LYS A 195 4.44 -33.98 17.52
CA LYS A 195 4.02 -34.58 18.78
C LYS A 195 4.93 -34.10 19.91
N TRP A 196 4.32 -33.67 21.00
CA TRP A 196 4.96 -33.00 22.12
C TRP A 196 4.54 -33.65 23.43
N THR A 197 5.50 -34.00 24.27
CA THR A 197 5.31 -34.57 25.60
C THR A 197 5.60 -33.51 26.66
N PRO A 198 4.64 -33.12 27.52
CA PRO A 198 4.90 -32.24 28.64
C PRO A 198 5.83 -32.93 29.65
N THR A 199 6.76 -32.20 30.26
CA THR A 199 7.80 -32.78 31.12
C THR A 199 7.94 -32.08 32.46
N THR A 200 7.90 -30.74 32.46
CA THR A 200 8.05 -29.94 33.68
C THR A 200 7.07 -28.79 33.68
N ILE A 201 6.58 -28.46 34.86
CA ILE A 201 5.73 -27.30 35.14
C ILE A 201 6.52 -26.39 36.08
N THR A 202 6.72 -25.12 35.71
CA THR A 202 7.35 -24.12 36.58
C THR A 202 6.36 -23.01 36.90
N ALA A 203 5.89 -22.97 38.15
CA ALA A 203 4.95 -21.96 38.63
C ALA A 203 5.66 -20.66 39.05
N THR A 204 5.10 -19.53 38.64
CA THR A 204 5.58 -18.20 39.00
C THR A 204 4.44 -17.28 39.43
N ILE A 205 4.73 -16.31 40.29
CA ILE A 205 3.81 -15.23 40.68
C ILE A 205 4.54 -13.91 40.49
N SER A 206 3.95 -13.01 39.69
CA SER A 206 4.60 -11.74 39.31
C SER A 206 6.03 -11.92 38.74
N GLY A 207 6.28 -13.05 38.06
CA GLY A 207 7.57 -13.39 37.46
C GLY A 207 8.59 -14.03 38.41
N PHE A 208 8.25 -14.24 39.69
CA PHE A 208 9.12 -14.91 40.65
C PHE A 208 8.72 -16.38 40.81
N PRO A 209 9.67 -17.34 40.87
CA PRO A 209 9.37 -18.75 41.06
C PRO A 209 8.74 -18.99 42.44
N VAL A 210 7.67 -19.78 42.47
CA VAL A 210 7.06 -20.23 43.72
C VAL A 210 7.94 -21.30 44.36
N PRO A 211 8.25 -21.26 45.67
CA PRO A 211 8.96 -22.34 46.35
C PRO A 211 8.23 -23.68 46.17
N GLY A 212 8.94 -24.69 45.67
CA GLY A 212 8.32 -25.98 45.31
C GLY A 212 7.54 -25.96 43.99
N GLY A 213 7.47 -24.83 43.29
CA GLY A 213 6.72 -24.67 42.04
C GLY A 213 7.39 -25.25 40.79
N ASN A 214 8.56 -25.89 40.92
CA ASN A 214 9.18 -26.64 39.83
C ASN A 214 8.84 -28.12 39.97
N LEU A 215 7.91 -28.59 39.17
CA LEU A 215 7.26 -29.89 39.29
C LEU A 215 7.47 -30.70 38.03
N VAL A 216 7.63 -32.01 38.19
CA VAL A 216 7.56 -32.94 37.05
C VAL A 216 6.10 -33.01 36.62
N TYR A 217 5.84 -32.98 35.32
CA TYR A 217 4.48 -33.15 34.81
C TYR A 217 3.94 -34.53 35.25
N PRO A 218 2.73 -34.62 35.84
CA PRO A 218 2.24 -35.80 36.56
C PRO A 218 1.71 -36.89 35.61
N HIS A 219 2.59 -37.44 34.76
CA HIS A 219 2.26 -38.61 33.94
C HIS A 219 1.82 -39.79 34.82
N LYS A 220 0.83 -40.56 34.37
CA LYS A 220 0.41 -41.74 35.13
C LYS A 220 1.50 -42.80 35.16
N ALA A 221 1.96 -43.14 36.37
CA ALA A 221 3.01 -44.13 36.57
C ALA A 221 2.62 -45.51 36.00
N GLY A 222 3.51 -46.06 35.16
CA GLY A 222 3.29 -47.36 34.50
C GLY A 222 2.50 -47.29 33.19
N CYS A 223 2.06 -46.12 32.76
CA CYS A 223 1.41 -45.89 31.48
C CYS A 223 2.36 -45.20 30.48
N ASP A 224 1.91 -45.09 29.23
CA ASP A 224 2.55 -44.21 28.26
C ASP A 224 2.42 -42.74 28.69
N GLN A 225 3.30 -41.88 28.16
CA GLN A 225 3.30 -40.46 28.50
C GLN A 225 2.15 -39.73 27.79
N ASP A 226 1.61 -38.73 28.47
CA ASP A 226 0.65 -37.79 27.88
C ASP A 226 1.30 -37.00 26.75
N THR A 227 0.52 -36.65 25.73
CA THR A 227 1.05 -35.95 24.55
C THR A 227 0.05 -34.97 23.95
N ILE A 228 0.56 -33.94 23.28
CA ILE A 228 -0.19 -33.13 22.33
C ILE A 228 0.47 -33.19 20.97
N GLU A 229 -0.30 -33.52 19.94
CA GLU A 229 0.16 -33.47 18.54
C GLU A 229 -0.50 -32.30 17.81
N LEU A 230 0.30 -31.34 17.35
CA LEU A 230 -0.14 -30.23 16.52
C LEU A 230 0.05 -30.61 15.05
N LYS A 231 -1.05 -30.78 14.31
CA LYS A 231 -1.09 -31.27 12.93
C LYS A 231 -1.29 -30.12 11.95
N VAL A 232 -0.87 -30.36 10.71
CA VAL A 232 -1.16 -29.49 9.56
C VAL A 232 -2.67 -29.30 9.41
N GLY A 233 -3.11 -28.09 9.02
CA GLY A 233 -4.53 -27.75 8.94
C GLY A 233 -5.13 -27.28 10.26
N TYR A 234 -4.30 -26.85 11.23
CA TYR A 234 -4.73 -26.32 12.52
C TYR A 234 -5.59 -27.28 13.36
N MET A 235 -5.35 -28.59 13.26
CA MET A 235 -5.99 -29.60 14.09
C MET A 235 -5.00 -30.20 15.09
N ALA A 236 -5.42 -30.35 16.34
CA ALA A 236 -4.59 -30.87 17.41
C ALA A 236 -5.27 -32.03 18.12
N GLU A 237 -4.44 -32.91 18.68
CA GLU A 237 -4.85 -34.10 19.41
C GLU A 237 -4.10 -34.15 20.74
N PHE A 238 -4.84 -34.08 21.84
CA PHE A 238 -4.30 -34.22 23.19
C PHE A 238 -4.68 -35.60 23.74
N ILE A 239 -3.69 -36.35 24.22
CA ILE A 239 -3.84 -37.69 24.78
C ILE A 239 -3.45 -37.63 26.26
N LEU A 240 -4.40 -37.95 27.14
CA LEU A 240 -4.20 -38.16 28.58
C LEU A 240 -4.33 -39.66 28.88
N HIS A 241 -3.45 -40.20 29.73
CA HIS A 241 -3.60 -41.54 30.28
C HIS A 241 -4.22 -41.51 31.69
N GLU A 242 -5.34 -42.21 31.85
CA GLU A 242 -6.04 -42.36 33.13
C GLU A 242 -5.38 -43.42 34.04
N ASP A 243 -5.92 -43.58 35.25
CA ASP A 243 -5.40 -44.49 36.28
C ASP A 243 -5.21 -45.95 35.85
N ASN A 244 -6.03 -46.40 34.89
CA ASN A 244 -6.00 -47.74 34.32
C ASN A 244 -5.20 -47.83 32.99
N CYS A 245 -4.43 -46.78 32.67
CA CYS A 245 -3.72 -46.59 31.40
C CYS A 245 -4.61 -46.49 30.15
N THR A 246 -5.91 -46.23 30.31
CA THR A 246 -6.77 -45.91 29.17
C THR A 246 -6.42 -44.51 28.66
N ALA A 247 -6.19 -44.40 27.36
CA ALA A 247 -5.95 -43.14 26.70
C ALA A 247 -7.27 -42.42 26.39
N THR A 248 -7.46 -41.23 26.95
CA THR A 248 -8.55 -40.31 26.59
C THR A 248 -8.01 -39.28 25.61
N THR A 249 -8.63 -39.20 24.43
CA THR A 249 -8.21 -38.31 23.35
C THR A 249 -9.17 -37.14 23.21
N ALA A 250 -8.64 -35.93 23.34
CA ALA A 250 -9.35 -34.71 22.98
C ALA A 250 -8.82 -34.18 21.64
N THR A 251 -9.73 -33.84 20.72
CA THR A 251 -9.37 -33.20 19.45
C THR A 251 -9.98 -31.82 19.36
N GLY A 252 -9.31 -30.92 18.65
CA GLY A 252 -9.83 -29.58 18.44
C GLY A 252 -8.92 -28.72 17.57
N PRO A 253 -9.37 -27.52 17.20
CA PRO A 253 -8.54 -26.60 16.48
C PRO A 253 -7.40 -26.07 17.37
N TRP A 254 -6.23 -25.83 16.78
CA TRP A 254 -5.17 -25.02 17.39
C TRP A 254 -4.88 -23.81 16.51
N SER A 255 -4.33 -22.74 17.08
CA SER A 255 -3.99 -21.53 16.31
C SER A 255 -2.76 -20.83 16.88
N GLU A 256 -2.08 -20.05 16.05
CA GLU A 256 -0.99 -19.16 16.47
C GLU A 256 -1.28 -17.71 16.06
N ASP A 257 -1.05 -16.78 16.99
CA ASP A 257 -1.10 -15.33 16.75
C ASP A 257 0.10 -14.67 17.45
N GLY A 258 1.15 -14.39 16.69
CA GLY A 258 2.42 -13.90 17.21
C GLY A 258 3.06 -14.87 18.20
N GLU A 259 3.10 -14.48 19.48
CA GLU A 259 3.63 -15.31 20.58
C GLU A 259 2.53 -16.09 21.31
N ILE A 260 1.27 -15.98 20.91
CA ILE A 260 0.15 -16.69 21.53
C ILE A 260 -0.13 -17.98 20.77
N LEU A 261 -0.19 -19.09 21.49
CA LEU A 261 -0.56 -20.41 21.00
C LEU A 261 -1.83 -20.86 21.71
N THR A 262 -2.84 -21.24 20.94
CA THR A 262 -4.10 -21.80 21.45
C THR A 262 -4.15 -23.28 21.12
N MET A 263 -4.38 -24.13 22.12
CA MET A 263 -4.38 -25.59 21.97
C MET A 263 -5.57 -26.23 22.68
N PRO A 264 -6.15 -27.33 22.16
CA PRO A 264 -7.25 -28.03 22.82
C PRO A 264 -6.69 -28.97 23.90
N ILE A 265 -6.74 -28.55 25.16
CA ILE A 265 -6.38 -29.39 26.31
C ILE A 265 -7.70 -29.82 26.98
N PHE A 266 -7.96 -31.12 27.06
CA PHE A 266 -9.25 -31.68 27.50
C PHE A 266 -10.48 -31.13 26.75
N GLY A 267 -10.30 -30.80 25.45
CA GLY A 267 -11.36 -30.21 24.63
C GLY A 267 -11.65 -28.73 24.94
N VAL A 268 -10.89 -28.12 25.86
CA VAL A 268 -10.98 -26.70 26.17
C VAL A 268 -9.83 -25.97 25.46
N PRO A 269 -10.11 -24.85 24.75
CA PRO A 269 -9.06 -24.04 24.15
C PRO A 269 -8.25 -23.33 25.25
N VAL A 270 -7.01 -23.76 25.43
CA VAL A 270 -6.02 -23.16 26.34
C VAL A 270 -5.12 -22.24 25.54
N GLU A 271 -5.15 -20.96 25.89
CA GLU A 271 -4.29 -19.92 25.34
C GLU A 271 -3.06 -19.79 26.23
N GLY A 272 -1.88 -19.80 25.61
CA GLY A 272 -0.62 -19.60 26.32
C GLY A 272 0.38 -18.80 25.51
N LYS A 273 1.25 -18.08 26.20
CA LYS A 273 2.35 -17.32 25.59
C LYS A 273 3.56 -18.22 25.41
N VAL A 274 4.01 -18.38 24.17
CA VAL A 274 5.22 -19.13 23.82
C VAL A 274 6.44 -18.35 24.30
N LYS A 275 7.20 -18.94 25.24
CA LYS A 275 8.48 -18.41 25.77
C LYS A 275 9.68 -18.91 24.98
N LEU A 276 9.60 -20.14 24.50
CA LEU A 276 10.67 -20.79 23.76
C LEU A 276 10.08 -21.81 22.78
N ILE A 277 10.63 -21.86 21.57
CA ILE A 277 10.36 -22.92 20.60
C ILE A 277 11.65 -23.22 19.84
N THR A 278 12.03 -24.50 19.84
CA THR A 278 13.17 -25.07 19.12
C THR A 278 12.72 -26.38 18.45
N ALA A 279 13.62 -27.07 17.75
CA ALA A 279 13.29 -28.36 17.15
C ALA A 279 12.75 -29.40 18.16
N ASN A 280 13.25 -29.38 19.41
CA ASN A 280 12.99 -30.43 20.41
C ASN A 280 12.38 -29.89 21.72
N THR A 281 12.09 -28.60 21.83
CA THR A 281 11.59 -28.00 23.07
C THR A 281 10.63 -26.86 22.78
N LEU A 282 9.48 -26.90 23.45
CA LEU A 282 8.46 -25.86 23.46
C LEU A 282 8.18 -25.48 24.92
N ILE A 283 8.16 -24.19 25.25
CA ILE A 283 7.77 -23.69 26.57
C ILE A 283 6.61 -22.71 26.39
N VAL A 284 5.49 -23.01 27.03
CA VAL A 284 4.27 -22.19 26.98
C VAL A 284 3.91 -21.72 28.38
N GLU A 285 3.86 -20.40 28.58
CA GLU A 285 3.37 -19.76 29.80
C GLU A 285 1.84 -19.69 29.75
N ILE A 286 1.16 -20.31 30.70
CA ILE A 286 -0.30 -20.26 30.85
C ILE A 286 -0.70 -19.49 32.12
N ASP A 287 -1.86 -18.82 32.06
CA ASP A 287 -2.52 -18.27 33.24
C ASP A 287 -3.27 -19.39 33.96
N VAL A 288 -2.71 -19.84 35.08
CA VAL A 288 -3.24 -21.01 35.81
C VAL A 288 -4.57 -20.67 36.48
N ASN A 289 -4.79 -19.42 36.87
CA ASN A 289 -6.05 -19.00 37.48
C ASN A 289 -7.21 -19.10 36.47
N ARG A 290 -6.96 -18.75 35.20
CA ARG A 290 -7.96 -18.87 34.11
C ARG A 290 -8.37 -20.31 33.83
N TYR A 291 -7.47 -21.27 34.06
CA TYR A 291 -7.65 -22.68 33.72
C TYR A 291 -7.66 -23.61 34.94
N SER A 292 -8.01 -23.10 36.13
CA SER A 292 -8.00 -23.85 37.39
C SER A 292 -8.76 -25.19 37.33
N ASN A 293 -9.93 -25.22 36.67
CA ASN A 293 -10.70 -26.45 36.46
C ASN A 293 -9.98 -27.52 35.62
N LEU A 294 -9.06 -27.12 34.74
CA LEU A 294 -8.24 -28.06 33.97
C LEU A 294 -7.06 -28.57 34.79
N VAL A 295 -6.48 -27.71 35.64
CA VAL A 295 -5.40 -28.10 36.55
C VAL A 295 -5.87 -29.19 37.50
N GLU A 296 -7.09 -29.07 38.05
CA GLU A 296 -7.70 -30.09 38.91
C GLU A 296 -7.90 -31.43 38.20
N GLN A 297 -8.16 -31.43 36.89
CA GLN A 297 -8.26 -32.65 36.08
C GLN A 297 -6.91 -33.30 35.79
N ILE A 298 -5.84 -32.49 35.69
CA ILE A 298 -4.47 -33.00 35.52
C ILE A 298 -3.99 -33.61 36.84
N ASP A 299 -4.13 -32.85 37.93
CA ASP A 299 -3.71 -33.28 39.25
C ASP A 299 -4.38 -32.41 40.33
N SER A 300 -5.17 -33.05 41.19
CA SER A 300 -5.89 -32.38 42.27
C SER A 300 -4.97 -31.75 43.33
N GLU A 301 -3.75 -32.26 43.52
CA GLU A 301 -2.76 -31.65 44.43
C GLU A 301 -2.23 -30.34 43.86
N LEU A 302 -2.02 -30.25 42.54
CA LEU A 302 -1.63 -29.01 41.86
C LEU A 302 -2.70 -27.94 41.99
N ALA A 303 -3.98 -28.31 41.92
CA ALA A 303 -5.09 -27.37 42.09
C ALA A 303 -5.08 -26.70 43.47
N GLY A 304 -4.70 -27.43 44.52
CA GLY A 304 -4.56 -26.90 45.88
C GLY A 304 -3.43 -25.86 46.04
N MET A 305 -2.50 -25.78 45.09
CA MET A 305 -1.38 -24.84 45.10
C MET A 305 -1.63 -23.55 44.31
N ILE A 306 -2.79 -23.40 43.67
CA ILE A 306 -3.09 -22.24 42.83
C ILE A 306 -3.26 -20.98 43.69
N LEU A 307 -2.36 -20.02 43.49
CA LEU A 307 -2.43 -18.69 44.10
C LEU A 307 -2.93 -17.64 43.10
N PRO A 308 -3.57 -16.53 43.53
CA PRO A 308 -3.98 -15.46 42.63
C PRO A 308 -2.80 -14.85 41.85
N GLY A 309 -2.97 -14.72 40.53
CA GLY A 309 -1.94 -14.19 39.62
C GLY A 309 -0.82 -15.18 39.30
N MET A 310 -1.03 -16.47 39.57
CA MET A 310 -0.07 -17.52 39.28
C MET A 310 -0.08 -17.89 37.80
N LYS A 311 1.12 -17.97 37.23
CA LYS A 311 1.38 -18.48 35.89
C LYS A 311 2.18 -19.76 35.96
N ALA A 312 2.08 -20.60 34.94
CA ALA A 312 2.89 -21.80 34.81
C ALA A 312 3.54 -21.87 33.44
N ASP A 313 4.85 -22.06 33.43
CA ASP A 313 5.58 -22.45 32.24
C ASP A 313 5.54 -23.97 32.11
N ILE A 314 4.83 -24.47 31.09
CA ILE A 314 4.82 -25.89 30.76
C ILE A 314 5.86 -26.14 29.68
N LYS A 315 6.83 -27.00 30.00
CA LYS A 315 7.85 -27.45 29.04
C LYS A 315 7.41 -28.73 28.37
N PHE A 316 7.41 -28.72 27.04
CA PHE A 316 7.20 -29.87 26.19
C PHE A 316 8.48 -30.25 25.44
N VAL A 317 8.63 -31.54 25.15
CA VAL A 317 9.72 -32.11 24.34
C VAL A 317 9.14 -32.95 23.20
N LYS A 318 9.83 -33.05 22.06
CA LYS A 318 9.45 -33.96 20.97
C LYS A 318 10.03 -35.35 21.15
#